data_AF-A0A2P5F749-F1
#
_entry.id   AF-A0A2P5F749-F1
#
_cell.length_a   1.000
_cell.length_b   1.000
_cell.length_c   1.000
_cell.angle_alpha   90.00
_cell.angle_beta   90.00
_cell.angle_gamma   90.00
#
_symmetry.space_group_name_H-M   'P 1'
#
loop_
_entity.id
_entity.type
_entity.pdbx_description
1 polymer ?
#
loop_
_entity_poly.entity_id
_entity_poly.type
_entity_poly.pdbx_seq_one_letter_code
_entity_poly.pdbx_strand_id
1 'polypeptide(L)'
;MATDGEAQVKEAKEFIEKQRVLEAGTKEFFKGDGPFTNGENLGLLDILTGATLGFYQVQEQVLGAKFLDPETTPFLFSWVTAINEHPVVKELSPPLDKLVGLLQLIKQKKPLPSTV
;
A
#
# COMPACT_ATOMS: atom_id res chain seq x y z
N MET A 1 7.81 33.04 -7.26
CA MET A 1 6.91 32.26 -6.39
C MET A 1 6.34 31.18 -7.27
N ALA A 2 6.79 29.93 -7.12
CA ALA A 2 6.08 28.82 -7.75
C ALA A 2 4.68 28.83 -7.16
N THR A 3 3.66 28.90 -8.01
CA THR A 3 2.28 28.82 -7.54
C THR A 3 2.06 27.44 -6.93
N ASP A 4 1.24 27.33 -5.88
CA ASP A 4 0.93 26.06 -5.18
C ASP A 4 0.78 24.86 -6.13
N GLY A 5 0.14 25.09 -7.30
CA GLY A 5 -0.06 24.05 -8.31
C GLY A 5 1.22 23.48 -8.93
N GLU A 6 2.30 24.26 -9.12
CA GLU A 6 3.56 23.75 -9.67
C GLU A 6 4.30 22.84 -8.68
N ALA A 7 4.23 23.18 -7.39
CA ALA A 7 4.82 22.37 -6.32
C ALA A 7 4.05 21.05 -6.14
N GLN A 8 2.71 21.11 -6.07
CA GLN A 8 1.86 19.92 -5.95
C GLN A 8 2.04 18.95 -7.13
N VAL A 9 2.16 19.46 -8.36
CA VAL A 9 2.42 18.62 -9.54
C VAL A 9 3.79 17.94 -9.45
N LYS A 10 4.80 18.62 -8.93
CA LYS A 10 6.13 18.05 -8.77
C LYS A 10 6.12 16.92 -7.73
N GLU A 11 5.52 17.14 -6.56
CA GLU A 11 5.42 16.14 -5.51
C GLU A 11 4.64 14.90 -5.96
N ALA A 12 3.53 15.09 -6.67
CA ALA A 12 2.75 14.00 -7.25
C ALA A 12 3.58 13.16 -8.24
N LYS A 13 4.39 13.81 -9.09
CA LYS A 13 5.29 13.11 -10.02
C LYS A 13 6.36 12.30 -9.29
N GLU A 14 7.01 12.88 -8.27
CA GLU A 14 8.01 12.18 -7.47
C GLU A 14 7.41 10.98 -6.73
N PHE A 15 6.18 11.10 -6.23
CA PHE A 15 5.47 10.00 -5.59
C PHE A 15 5.19 8.86 -6.58
N ILE A 16 4.66 9.16 -7.76
CA ILE A 16 4.41 8.17 -8.82
C ILE A 16 5.70 7.49 -9.27
N GLU A 17 6.81 8.22 -9.38
CA GLU A 17 8.11 7.63 -9.73
C GLU A 17 8.58 6.63 -8.66
N LYS A 18 8.46 6.99 -7.38
CA LYS A 18 8.77 6.07 -6.26
C LYS A 18 7.87 4.83 -6.27
N GLN A 19 6.58 4.98 -6.59
CA GLN A 19 5.66 3.85 -6.75
C GLN A 19 6.11 2.91 -7.87
N ARG A 20 6.53 3.45 -9.03
CA ARG A 20 7.04 2.64 -10.14
C ARG A 20 8.31 1.87 -9.77
N VAL A 21 9.22 2.51 -9.03
CA VAL A 21 10.44 1.83 -8.53
C VAL A 21 10.07 0.70 -7.58
N LEU A 22 9.13 0.92 -6.66
CA LEU A 22 8.66 -0.12 -5.73
C LEU A 22 7.98 -1.27 -6.49
N GLU A 23 7.08 -0.96 -7.42
CA GLU A 23 6.38 -1.91 -8.28
C GLU A 23 7.35 -2.79 -9.08
N ALA A 24 8.39 -2.19 -9.68
CA ALA A 24 9.40 -2.91 -10.44
C ALA A 24 10.30 -3.77 -9.53
N GLY A 25 10.83 -3.20 -8.45
CA GLY A 25 11.73 -3.90 -7.53
C GLY A 25 11.04 -5.04 -6.79
N THR A 26 9.74 -4.94 -6.51
CA THR A 26 9.01 -6.00 -5.79
C THR A 26 8.95 -7.29 -6.60
N LYS A 27 8.84 -7.20 -7.93
CA LYS A 27 8.80 -8.36 -8.83
C LYS A 27 10.06 -9.21 -8.73
N GLU A 28 11.21 -8.61 -8.43
CA GLU A 28 12.49 -9.32 -8.33
C GLU A 28 12.57 -10.27 -7.12
N PHE A 29 11.70 -10.09 -6.11
CA PHE A 29 11.64 -10.99 -4.96
C PHE A 29 10.88 -12.29 -5.21
N PHE A 30 10.18 -12.41 -6.35
CA PHE A 30 9.40 -13.58 -6.72
C PHE A 30 10.29 -14.53 -7.54
N LYS A 31 10.66 -15.66 -6.95
CA LYS A 31 11.66 -16.59 -7.52
C LYS A 31 11.06 -17.81 -8.24
N GLY A 32 9.74 -17.88 -8.37
CA GLY A 32 9.06 -19.02 -8.98
C GLY A 32 7.63 -18.68 -9.39
N ASP A 33 6.92 -19.69 -9.88
CA ASP A 33 5.51 -19.56 -10.24
C ASP A 33 4.64 -19.56 -8.98
N GLY A 34 3.70 -18.63 -8.92
CA GLY A 34 2.73 -18.52 -7.82
C GLY A 34 2.43 -17.08 -7.42
N PRO A 35 1.33 -16.85 -6.70
CA PRO A 35 0.90 -15.51 -6.31
C PRO A 35 1.71 -14.92 -5.14
N PHE A 36 2.60 -15.69 -4.50
CA PHE A 36 3.33 -15.30 -3.29
C PHE A 36 4.84 -15.47 -3.42
N THR A 37 5.59 -14.86 -2.50
CA THR A 37 7.06 -14.90 -2.51
C THR A 37 7.65 -16.28 -2.22
N ASN A 38 6.85 -17.19 -1.67
CA ASN A 38 7.18 -18.61 -1.47
C ASN A 38 6.32 -19.53 -2.38
N GLY A 39 6.01 -19.06 -3.60
CA GLY A 39 5.25 -19.78 -4.61
C GLY A 39 3.75 -19.80 -4.28
N GLU A 40 3.21 -20.99 -4.04
CA GLU A 40 1.79 -21.19 -3.68
C GLU A 40 1.47 -20.91 -2.21
N ASN A 41 2.49 -20.77 -1.35
CA ASN A 41 2.31 -20.53 0.07
C ASN A 41 2.76 -19.12 0.46
N LEU A 42 2.15 -18.54 1.49
CA LEU A 42 2.63 -17.29 2.08
C LEU A 42 4.08 -17.44 2.57
N GLY A 43 4.93 -16.52 2.13
CA GLY A 43 6.26 -16.29 2.66
C GLY A 43 6.30 -15.13 3.67
N LEU A 44 7.47 -14.88 4.24
CA LEU A 44 7.66 -13.81 5.22
C LEU A 44 7.30 -12.44 4.65
N LEU A 45 7.72 -12.15 3.42
CA LEU A 45 7.47 -10.87 2.79
C LEU A 45 5.97 -10.69 2.50
N ASP A 46 5.25 -11.75 2.12
CA ASP A 46 3.79 -11.69 1.94
C ASP A 46 3.07 -11.32 3.24
N ILE A 47 3.49 -11.91 4.37
CA ILE A 47 2.91 -11.63 5.69
C ILE A 47 3.16 -10.17 6.11
N LEU A 48 4.40 -9.68 5.95
CA LEU A 48 4.76 -8.30 6.28
C LEU A 48 4.01 -7.30 5.39
N THR A 49 3.87 -7.60 4.11
CA THR A 49 3.09 -6.79 3.17
C THR A 49 1.61 -6.81 3.54
N GLY A 50 1.03 -7.96 3.86
CA GLY A 50 -0.37 -8.05 4.31
C GLY A 50 -0.62 -7.24 5.58
N ALA A 51 0.28 -7.30 6.56
CA ALA A 51 0.17 -6.54 7.80
C ALA A 51 0.28 -5.01 7.59
N THR A 52 0.98 -4.57 6.54
CA THR A 52 1.24 -3.15 6.27
C THR A 52 0.27 -2.54 5.26
N LEU A 53 -0.05 -3.26 4.19
CA LEU A 53 -0.85 -2.80 3.04
C LEU A 53 -2.19 -3.55 2.89
N GLY A 54 -2.47 -4.57 3.69
CA GLY A 54 -3.71 -5.37 3.56
C GLY A 54 -4.99 -4.53 3.72
N PHE A 55 -4.93 -3.40 4.44
CA PHE A 55 -6.05 -2.48 4.64
C PHE A 55 -5.88 -1.17 3.86
N TYR A 56 -5.21 -1.22 2.70
CA TYR A 56 -4.84 -0.02 1.96
C TYR A 56 -6.02 0.92 1.68
N GLN A 57 -7.20 0.41 1.35
CA GLN A 57 -8.38 1.24 1.08
C GLN A 57 -8.74 2.15 2.27
N VAL A 58 -8.60 1.63 3.49
CA VAL A 58 -8.84 2.40 4.72
C VAL A 58 -7.71 3.42 4.94
N GLN A 59 -6.47 3.02 4.67
CA GLN A 59 -5.31 3.91 4.74
C GLN A 59 -5.45 5.07 3.77
N GLU A 60 -5.80 4.81 2.51
CA GLU A 60 -6.04 5.82 1.47
C GLU A 60 -7.15 6.78 1.87
N GLN A 61 -8.26 6.28 2.43
CA GLN A 61 -9.35 7.11 2.94
C GLN A 61 -8.90 8.03 4.09
N VAL A 62 -8.15 7.51 5.07
CA VAL A 62 -7.73 8.29 6.24
C VAL A 62 -6.62 9.30 5.88
N LEU A 63 -5.70 8.90 5.01
CA LEU A 63 -4.56 9.72 4.58
C LEU A 63 -4.91 10.71 3.47
N GLY A 64 -5.95 10.43 2.68
CA GLY A 64 -6.32 11.26 1.53
C GLY A 64 -5.37 11.13 0.34
N ALA A 65 -4.64 10.02 0.23
CA ALA A 65 -3.65 9.76 -0.82
C ALA A 65 -3.81 8.34 -1.35
N LYS A 66 -3.82 8.19 -2.68
CA LYS A 66 -3.91 6.88 -3.35
C LYS A 66 -2.50 6.35 -3.62
N PHE A 67 -2.19 5.16 -3.10
CA PHE A 67 -0.86 4.56 -3.21
C PHE A 67 -0.85 3.15 -3.80
N LEU A 68 -2.00 2.46 -3.85
CA LEU A 68 -2.18 1.23 -4.60
C LEU A 68 -3.25 1.45 -5.67
N ASP A 69 -2.83 1.49 -6.92
CA ASP A 69 -3.68 1.78 -8.05
C ASP A 69 -3.40 0.76 -9.15
N PRO A 70 -4.43 0.08 -9.69
CA PRO A 70 -4.23 -0.97 -10.69
C PRO A 70 -3.63 -0.47 -12.01
N GLU A 71 -3.68 0.84 -12.31
CA GLU A 71 -3.05 1.42 -13.50
C GLU A 71 -1.56 1.72 -13.28
N THR A 72 -1.18 2.20 -12.09
CA THR A 72 0.22 2.59 -11.80
C THR A 72 1.04 1.52 -11.09
N THR A 73 0.40 0.70 -10.25
CA THR A 73 1.00 -0.38 -9.46
C THR A 73 0.25 -1.71 -9.62
N PRO A 74 0.07 -2.22 -10.87
CA PRO A 74 -0.75 -3.40 -11.15
C PRO A 74 -0.29 -4.67 -10.42
N PHE A 75 1.02 -4.89 -10.29
CA PHE A 75 1.55 -6.07 -9.62
C PHE A 75 1.36 -6.00 -8.12
N LEU A 76 1.72 -4.88 -7.50
CA LEU A 76 1.48 -4.69 -6.06
C LEU A 76 -0.01 -4.80 -5.73
N PHE A 77 -0.87 -4.22 -6.57
CA PHE A 77 -2.32 -4.34 -6.41
C PHE A 77 -2.78 -5.81 -6.46
N SER A 78 -2.35 -6.57 -7.47
CA SER A 78 -2.67 -7.99 -7.60
C SER A 78 -2.13 -8.81 -6.43
N TRP A 79 -0.91 -8.53 -5.99
CA TRP A 79 -0.25 -9.25 -4.91
C TRP A 79 -0.93 -9.01 -3.55
N VAL A 80 -1.20 -7.75 -3.20
CA VAL A 80 -1.93 -7.40 -1.98
C VAL A 80 -3.34 -7.99 -2.01
N THR A 81 -3.99 -8.00 -3.17
CA THR A 81 -5.30 -8.65 -3.34
C THR A 81 -5.20 -10.14 -3.06
N ALA A 82 -4.23 -10.85 -3.64
CA ALA A 82 -4.03 -12.28 -3.38
C ALA A 82 -3.74 -12.58 -1.90
N ILE A 83 -2.94 -11.73 -1.23
CA ILE A 83 -2.67 -11.86 0.21
C ILE A 83 -3.98 -11.72 1.00
N ASN A 84 -4.78 -10.68 0.72
CA ASN A 84 -6.05 -10.45 1.37
C ASN A 84 -7.08 -11.56 1.08
N GLU A 85 -6.96 -12.23 -0.06
CA GLU A 85 -7.82 -13.34 -0.42
C GLU A 85 -7.46 -14.65 0.29
N HIS A 86 -6.24 -14.75 0.83
CA HIS A 86 -5.76 -15.93 1.53
C HIS A 86 -6.62 -16.25 2.77
N PRO A 87 -7.06 -17.50 2.99
CA PRO A 87 -8.01 -17.86 4.06
C PRO A 87 -7.59 -17.38 5.45
N VAL A 88 -6.32 -17.59 5.81
CA VAL A 88 -5.76 -17.17 7.11
C VAL A 88 -5.82 -15.65 7.29
N VAL A 89 -5.60 -14.88 6.22
CA VAL A 89 -5.62 -13.41 6.30
C VAL A 89 -7.06 -12.92 6.47
N LYS A 90 -8.03 -13.53 5.78
CA LYS A 90 -9.46 -13.22 5.98
C LYS A 90 -9.92 -13.51 7.39
N GLU A 91 -9.51 -14.64 7.98
CA GLU A 91 -9.87 -15.01 9.34
C GLU A 91 -9.28 -14.05 10.38
N LEU A 92 -8.04 -13.61 10.17
CA LEU A 92 -7.32 -12.71 11.09
C LEU A 92 -7.59 -11.21 10.84
N SER A 93 -8.34 -10.87 9.80
CA SER A 93 -8.61 -9.47 9.43
C SER A 93 -9.38 -8.77 10.56
N PRO A 94 -8.84 -7.68 11.14
CA PRO A 94 -9.49 -6.96 12.21
C PRO A 94 -10.72 -6.18 11.68
N PRO A 95 -11.70 -5.87 12.54
CA PRO A 95 -12.84 -5.05 12.17
C PRO A 95 -12.42 -3.69 11.61
N LEU A 96 -13.02 -3.28 10.49
CA LEU A 96 -12.68 -2.03 9.78
C LEU A 96 -12.75 -0.80 10.68
N ASP A 97 -13.75 -0.70 11.56
CA ASP A 97 -13.92 0.44 12.47
C ASP A 97 -12.73 0.62 13.42
N LYS A 98 -12.12 -0.50 13.87
CA LYS A 98 -10.94 -0.46 14.73
C LYS A 98 -9.70 0.02 13.98
N LEU A 99 -9.56 -0.38 12.72
CA LEU A 99 -8.47 0.07 11.85
C LEU A 99 -8.55 1.57 11.58
N VAL A 100 -9.75 2.07 11.26
CA VAL A 100 -9.98 3.52 11.07
C VAL A 100 -9.56 4.29 12.31
N GLY A 101 -10.01 3.87 13.50
CA GLY A 101 -9.65 4.52 14.76
C GLY A 101 -8.15 4.54 15.04
N LEU A 102 -7.45 3.42 14.77
CA LEU A 102 -5.99 3.34 14.92
C LEU A 102 -5.26 4.29 13.95
N LEU A 103 -5.68 4.32 12.68
CA LEU A 103 -5.06 5.16 11.67
C LEU A 103 -5.31 6.66 11.93
N GLN A 104 -6.50 7.02 12.40
CA GLN A 104 -6.79 8.38 12.85
C GLN A 104 -5.91 8.80 14.03
N LEU A 105 -5.68 7.90 15.00
CA LEU A 105 -4.76 8.15 16.11
C LEU A 105 -3.32 8.36 15.61
N ILE A 106 -2.86 7.58 14.64
CA ILE A 106 -1.53 7.72 14.03
C ILE A 106 -1.42 9.08 13.33
N LYS A 107 -2.42 9.47 12.53
CA LYS A 107 -2.49 10.76 11.84
C LYS A 107 -2.44 11.94 12.81
N GLN A 108 -3.07 11.82 13.99
CA GLN A 108 -3.03 12.87 15.02
C GLN A 108 -1.69 12.93 15.77
N LYS A 109 -1.05 11.78 16.04
CA LYS A 109 0.24 11.72 16.75
C LYS A 109 1.44 12.10 15.89
N LYS A 110 1.37 11.81 14.60
CA LYS A 110 2.31 12.27 13.57
C LYS A 110 1.48 13.01 12.53
N PRO A 111 1.31 14.33 12.64
CA PRO A 111 0.86 15.11 11.50
C PRO A 111 1.88 14.82 10.39
N LEU A 112 1.46 14.09 9.35
CA LEU A 112 2.19 14.10 8.09
C LEU A 112 2.33 15.58 7.72
N PRO A 113 3.51 16.03 7.24
CA PRO A 113 3.64 17.39 6.76
C PRO A 113 2.50 17.60 5.77
N SER A 114 1.62 18.55 6.10
CA SER A 114 0.50 18.90 5.23
C SER A 114 1.11 19.24 3.88
N THR A 115 0.89 18.41 2.87
CA THR A 115 1.10 18.84 1.50
C THR A 115 0.13 20.01 1.30
N VAL A 116 0.71 21.20 1.15
CA VAL A 116 0.03 22.45 0.81
C VAL A 116 -0.25 22.45 -0.68
#